data_AF-A0A9R1GH95-F1
#
_entry.id   AF-A0A9R1GH95-F1
#
_cell.length_a   1.000
_cell.length_b   1.000
_cell.length_c   1.000
_cell.angle_alpha   90.00
_cell.angle_beta   90.00
_cell.angle_gamma   90.00
#
_symmetry.space_group_name_H-M   'P 1'
#
loop_
_entity.id
_entity.type
_entity.pdbx_description
1 polymer ?
#
loop_
_entity_poly.entity_id
_entity_poly.type
_entity_poly.pdbx_seq_one_letter_code
_entity_poly.pdbx_strand_id
1 'polypeptide(L)'
;MCSDKESLAVGTELLVFGMAHIVYRYSILTNSWTRADPMNSPRCLFGSTSVGEKAYVAGGSDSCGRILSSAEMYDLETHTWTPLPCMNKTRKLCSGTFMDGKFYVIGGVTNNNKVLACGEEYDLERRSWRVIDNMSEGLDGMAGAPPLIAAVNNQLYAADYSDKDVKRYDKLNNRWITLGKLPEQCVSNDSWGIAFRACGDRLIVIGGPRTYTGGTIEIHSWIPDQQPPGWNLVAKRSSKSFVYNLAVMGC
;
A
#
# COMPACT_ATOMS: atom_id res chain seq x y z
N MET A 1 -6.40 -12.06 -16.97
CA MET A 1 -6.00 -10.82 -16.27
C MET A 1 -5.65 -11.21 -14.85
N CYS A 2 -4.37 -11.24 -14.51
CA CYS A 2 -3.89 -11.62 -13.18
C CYS A 2 -4.36 -10.57 -12.17
N SER A 3 -5.17 -10.99 -11.20
CA SER A 3 -5.61 -10.14 -10.10
C SER A 3 -4.54 -10.14 -9.03
N ASP A 4 -4.06 -8.96 -8.65
CA ASP A 4 -3.51 -8.77 -7.31
C ASP A 4 -4.68 -8.98 -6.35
N LYS A 5 -4.55 -9.96 -5.44
CA LYS A 5 -5.42 -9.98 -4.26
C LYS A 5 -4.95 -8.82 -3.42
N GLU A 6 -5.84 -7.91 -3.05
CA GLU A 6 -5.54 -6.84 -2.09
C GLU A 6 -6.01 -7.29 -0.70
N SER A 7 -5.35 -6.82 0.34
CA SER A 7 -5.74 -7.14 1.71
C SER A 7 -5.38 -5.99 2.63
N LEU A 8 -6.23 -5.78 3.62
CA LEU A 8 -6.19 -4.60 4.47
C LEU A 8 -6.52 -5.03 5.90
N ALA A 9 -5.60 -4.78 6.82
CA ALA A 9 -5.83 -4.99 8.25
C ALA A 9 -6.64 -3.81 8.80
N VAL A 10 -7.72 -4.06 9.53
CA VAL A 10 -8.60 -3.06 10.13
C VAL A 10 -8.93 -3.50 11.54
N GLY A 11 -8.42 -2.79 12.55
CA GLY A 11 -8.46 -3.25 13.93
C GLY A 11 -7.98 -4.70 14.05
N THR A 12 -8.84 -5.57 14.56
CA THR A 12 -8.59 -7.00 14.76
C THR A 12 -8.95 -7.89 13.57
N GLU A 13 -9.30 -7.30 12.43
CA GLU A 13 -9.73 -8.03 11.24
C GLU A 13 -8.82 -7.82 10.04
N LEU A 14 -8.76 -8.84 9.17
CA LEU A 14 -8.14 -8.77 7.85
C LEU A 14 -9.22 -8.86 6.79
N LEU A 15 -9.38 -7.80 6.01
CA LEU A 15 -10.20 -7.80 4.81
C LEU A 15 -9.39 -8.35 3.64
N VAL A 16 -9.96 -9.29 2.88
CA VAL A 16 -9.35 -9.85 1.67
C VAL A 16 -10.25 -9.57 0.47
N PHE A 17 -9.67 -8.86 -0.49
CA PHE A 17 -10.32 -8.41 -1.71
C PHE A 17 -9.93 -9.33 -2.88
N GLY A 18 -10.94 -9.79 -3.60
CA GLY A 18 -10.79 -10.60 -4.82
C GLY A 18 -11.23 -9.80 -6.04
N MET A 19 -11.44 -10.48 -7.18
CA MET A 19 -11.93 -9.80 -8.38
C MET A 19 -13.27 -9.11 -8.09
N ALA A 20 -13.20 -7.77 -8.03
CA ALA A 20 -14.33 -6.87 -7.93
C ALA A 20 -15.25 -7.04 -6.72
N HIS A 21 -14.88 -7.74 -5.63
CA HIS A 21 -15.66 -7.76 -4.37
C HIS A 21 -14.76 -8.11 -3.17
N ILE A 22 -15.12 -7.62 -1.99
CA ILE A 22 -14.61 -8.21 -0.74
C ILE A 22 -15.16 -9.62 -0.67
N VAL A 23 -14.26 -10.58 -0.51
CA VAL A 23 -14.64 -11.98 -0.54
C VAL A 23 -14.78 -12.50 0.88
N TYR A 24 -13.84 -12.12 1.76
CA TYR A 24 -13.80 -12.59 3.13
C TYR A 24 -13.17 -11.58 4.09
N ARG A 25 -13.56 -11.67 5.37
CA ARG A 25 -12.84 -11.11 6.51
C ARG A 25 -12.36 -12.23 7.42
N TYR A 26 -11.17 -12.06 7.99
CA TYR A 26 -10.63 -12.95 9.02
C TYR A 26 -10.52 -12.18 10.33
N SER A 27 -11.09 -12.72 11.40
CA SER A 27 -10.94 -12.15 12.75
C SER A 27 -9.87 -12.90 13.52
N ILE A 28 -8.89 -12.18 14.06
CA ILE A 28 -7.85 -12.77 14.91
C ILE A 28 -8.41 -13.19 16.27
N LEU A 29 -9.51 -12.57 16.72
CA LEU A 29 -10.13 -12.87 18.02
C LEU A 29 -10.85 -14.21 18.01
N THR A 30 -11.55 -14.52 16.92
CA THR A 30 -12.30 -15.78 16.77
C THR A 30 -11.55 -16.82 15.96
N ASN A 31 -10.40 -16.45 15.38
CA ASN A 31 -9.60 -17.28 14.49
C ASN A 31 -10.46 -17.92 13.37
N SER A 32 -11.33 -17.13 12.74
CA SER A 32 -12.28 -17.63 11.75
C SER A 32 -12.44 -16.69 10.57
N TRP A 33 -12.76 -17.28 9.42
CA TRP A 33 -13.11 -16.55 8.20
C TRP A 33 -14.63 -16.42 8.09
N THR A 34 -15.10 -15.23 7.74
CA THR A 34 -16.51 -14.97 7.44
C THR A 34 -16.62 -14.14 6.16
N ARG A 35 -17.80 -14.19 5.52
CA ARG A 35 -18.07 -13.33 4.37
C ARG A 35 -18.27 -11.91 4.87
N ALA A 36 -17.65 -10.95 4.19
CA ALA A 36 -17.82 -9.53 4.48
C ALA A 36 -18.70 -8.84 3.43
N ASP A 37 -19.33 -7.74 3.84
CA ASP A 37 -20.15 -6.93 2.97
C ASP A 37 -19.30 -6.26 1.89
N PRO A 38 -19.79 -6.22 0.63
CA PRO A 38 -19.03 -5.64 -0.47
C PRO A 38 -18.95 -4.12 -0.35
N MET A 39 -17.93 -3.53 -0.95
CA MET A 39 -17.86 -2.08 -1.21
C MET A 39 -19.08 -1.63 -2.03
N ASN A 40 -19.52 -0.37 -1.85
CA ASN A 40 -20.61 0.20 -2.65
C ASN A 40 -20.21 0.32 -4.12
N SER A 41 -18.94 0.66 -4.39
CA SER A 41 -18.36 0.68 -5.72
C SER A 41 -17.16 -0.27 -5.76
N PRO A 42 -17.40 -1.54 -6.14
CA PRO A 42 -16.34 -2.52 -6.11
C PRO A 42 -15.22 -2.24 -7.12
N ARG A 43 -13.98 -2.51 -6.70
CA ARG A 43 -12.76 -1.99 -7.33
C ARG A 43 -11.56 -2.88 -7.05
N CYS A 44 -10.51 -2.74 -7.86
CA CYS A 44 -9.17 -3.27 -7.62
C CYS A 44 -8.11 -2.21 -7.94
N LEU A 45 -6.85 -2.44 -7.54
CA LEU A 45 -5.71 -1.55 -7.83
C LEU A 45 -5.87 -0.16 -7.21
N PHE A 46 -6.49 -0.11 -6.03
CA PHE A 46 -6.83 1.11 -5.32
C PHE A 46 -5.79 1.45 -4.26
N GLY A 47 -5.69 2.74 -3.91
CA GLY A 47 -4.95 3.16 -2.73
C GLY A 47 -5.77 2.81 -1.49
N SER A 48 -5.13 2.21 -0.48
CA SER A 48 -5.79 1.89 0.79
C SER A 48 -4.94 2.20 2.00
N THR A 49 -5.60 2.46 3.12
CA THR A 49 -4.96 2.59 4.42
C THR A 49 -5.93 2.27 5.55
N SER A 50 -5.42 2.07 6.75
CA SER A 50 -6.21 1.80 7.94
C SER A 50 -5.73 2.64 9.11
N VAL A 51 -6.68 3.08 9.94
CA VAL A 51 -6.43 3.81 11.17
C VAL A 51 -7.44 3.34 12.22
N GLY A 52 -6.91 2.68 13.26
CA GLY A 52 -7.74 2.00 14.26
C GLY A 52 -8.69 0.99 13.62
N GLU A 53 -9.98 1.15 13.92
CA GLU A 53 -11.07 0.30 13.44
C GLU A 53 -11.69 0.77 12.12
N LYS A 54 -11.01 1.67 11.40
CA LYS A 54 -11.48 2.19 10.12
C LYS A 54 -10.47 1.93 9.01
N ALA A 55 -11.00 1.62 7.84
CA ALA A 55 -10.24 1.47 6.60
C ALA A 55 -10.72 2.49 5.57
N TYR A 56 -9.81 2.95 4.73
CA TYR A 56 -10.09 3.90 3.66
C TYR A 56 -9.57 3.33 2.37
N VAL A 57 -10.39 3.44 1.31
CA VAL A 57 -10.02 3.04 -0.05
C VAL A 57 -10.35 4.17 -1.01
N ALA A 58 -9.51 4.38 -2.02
CA ALA A 58 -9.72 5.42 -3.02
C ALA A 58 -9.12 5.04 -4.37
N GLY A 59 -9.83 5.42 -5.43
CA GLY A 59 -9.41 5.14 -6.81
C GLY A 59 -9.62 3.68 -7.21
N GLY A 60 -8.68 3.14 -7.97
CA GLY A 60 -8.76 1.82 -8.57
C GLY A 60 -9.56 1.78 -9.86
N SER A 61 -9.89 0.58 -10.30
CA SER A 61 -10.76 0.34 -11.46
C SER A 61 -11.92 -0.60 -11.13
N ASP A 62 -13.09 -0.33 -11.70
CA ASP A 62 -14.25 -1.21 -11.59
C ASP A 62 -14.15 -2.44 -12.53
N SER A 63 -15.16 -3.31 -12.49
CA SER A 63 -15.23 -4.51 -13.32
C SER A 63 -15.31 -4.24 -14.82
N CYS A 64 -15.73 -3.03 -15.22
CA CYS A 64 -15.72 -2.57 -16.61
C CYS A 64 -14.38 -1.95 -17.02
N GLY A 65 -13.40 -1.88 -16.11
CA GLY A 65 -12.10 -1.26 -16.33
C GLY A 65 -12.13 0.27 -16.27
N ARG A 66 -13.22 0.89 -15.84
CA ARG A 66 -13.29 2.35 -15.65
C ARG A 66 -12.47 2.73 -14.44
N ILE A 67 -11.60 3.73 -14.60
CA ILE A 67 -10.76 4.24 -13.53
C ILE A 67 -11.62 5.18 -12.66
N LEU A 68 -11.59 4.94 -11.36
CA LEU A 68 -12.45 5.60 -10.39
C LEU A 68 -11.73 6.79 -9.73
N SER A 69 -12.50 7.80 -9.36
CA SER A 69 -12.10 8.84 -8.40
C SER A 69 -12.83 8.70 -7.06
N SER A 70 -13.82 7.80 -6.97
CA SER A 70 -14.58 7.57 -5.75
C SER A 70 -13.70 7.00 -4.64
N ALA A 71 -14.08 7.31 -3.41
CA ALA A 71 -13.45 6.83 -2.20
C ALA A 71 -14.53 6.34 -1.23
N GLU A 72 -14.17 5.39 -0.37
CA GLU A 72 -15.07 4.80 0.61
C GLU A 72 -14.32 4.51 1.91
N MET A 73 -15.03 4.57 3.03
CA MET A 73 -14.54 4.20 4.35
C MET A 73 -15.27 2.95 4.81
N TYR A 74 -14.53 1.95 5.26
CA TYR A 74 -15.07 0.82 6.00
C TYR A 74 -15.01 1.12 7.50
N ASP A 75 -16.12 0.86 8.18
CA ASP A 75 -16.21 0.90 9.63
C ASP A 75 -16.32 -0.54 10.16
N LEU A 76 -15.36 -0.95 10.99
CA LEU A 76 -15.33 -2.29 11.58
C LEU A 76 -16.48 -2.52 12.57
N GLU A 77 -16.91 -1.50 13.31
CA GLU A 77 -17.94 -1.63 14.34
C GLU A 77 -19.30 -1.96 13.71
N THR A 78 -19.62 -1.27 12.61
CA THR A 78 -20.89 -1.48 11.89
C THR A 78 -20.77 -2.47 10.74
N HIS A 79 -19.56 -2.86 10.38
CA HIS A 79 -19.22 -3.62 9.17
C HIS A 79 -19.75 -3.01 7.86
N THR A 80 -19.89 -1.69 7.79
CA THR A 80 -20.45 -1.01 6.62
C THR A 80 -19.43 -0.19 5.86
N TRP A 81 -19.66 -0.05 4.56
CA TRP A 81 -18.94 0.86 3.68
C TRP A 81 -19.72 2.17 3.52
N THR A 82 -19.10 3.28 3.87
CA THR A 82 -19.66 4.62 3.71
C THR A 82 -18.95 5.37 2.58
N PRO A 83 -19.67 5.90 1.58
CA PRO A 83 -19.07 6.74 0.55
C PRO A 83 -18.42 7.99 1.12
N LEU A 84 -17.25 8.34 0.57
CA LEU A 84 -16.55 9.59 0.83
C LEU A 84 -16.66 10.51 -0.40
N PRO A 85 -16.36 11.81 -0.24
CA PRO A 85 -16.17 12.70 -1.38
C PRO A 85 -15.17 12.11 -2.39
N CYS A 86 -15.43 12.30 -3.68
CA CYS A 86 -14.52 11.84 -4.72
C CYS A 86 -13.22 12.66 -4.73
N MET A 87 -12.13 12.01 -5.09
CA MET A 87 -10.87 12.66 -5.45
C MET A 87 -11.06 13.60 -6.66
N ASN A 88 -10.14 14.55 -6.81
CA ASN A 88 -10.10 15.48 -7.93
C ASN A 88 -9.69 14.79 -9.23
N LYS A 89 -8.86 13.73 -9.16
CA LYS A 89 -8.41 12.96 -10.32
C LYS A 89 -8.73 11.49 -10.14
N THR A 90 -9.16 10.85 -11.24
CA THR A 90 -9.28 9.39 -11.30
C THR A 90 -7.88 8.76 -11.32
N ARG A 91 -7.66 7.70 -10.55
CA ARG A 91 -6.37 6.99 -10.51
C ARG A 91 -6.56 5.51 -10.19
N LYS A 92 -5.76 4.65 -10.82
CA LYS A 92 -5.55 3.24 -10.43
C LYS A 92 -4.06 2.97 -10.32
N LEU A 93 -3.67 1.81 -9.78
CA LEU A 93 -2.26 1.47 -9.52
C LEU A 93 -1.61 2.54 -8.62
N CYS A 94 -2.37 3.07 -7.68
CA CYS A 94 -1.95 4.09 -6.73
C CYS A 94 -1.79 3.47 -5.34
N SER A 95 -1.04 4.14 -4.47
CA SER A 95 -0.79 3.66 -3.11
C SER A 95 -1.42 4.56 -2.07
N GLY A 96 -1.98 3.95 -1.03
CA GLY A 96 -2.59 4.66 0.08
C GLY A 96 -1.71 4.64 1.33
N THR A 97 -1.78 5.70 2.13
CA THR A 97 -1.14 5.75 3.45
C THR A 97 -1.84 6.74 4.36
N PHE A 98 -1.71 6.56 5.67
CA PHE A 98 -2.25 7.47 6.67
C PHE A 98 -1.10 8.19 7.37
N MET A 99 -1.09 9.51 7.31
CA MET A 99 -0.14 10.36 8.03
C MET A 99 -0.80 11.70 8.31
N ASP A 100 -0.30 12.46 9.29
CA ASP A 100 -0.79 13.79 9.66
C ASP A 100 -2.31 13.84 9.93
N GLY A 101 -2.90 12.74 10.39
CA GLY A 101 -4.35 12.63 10.59
C GLY A 101 -5.17 12.58 9.30
N LYS A 102 -4.53 12.32 8.16
CA LYS A 102 -5.12 12.38 6.81
C LYS A 102 -4.82 11.13 6.00
N PHE A 103 -5.70 10.84 5.06
CA PHE A 103 -5.53 9.75 4.11
C PHE A 103 -4.91 10.28 2.81
N TYR A 104 -3.71 9.79 2.48
CA TYR A 104 -2.98 10.16 1.27
C TYR A 104 -3.09 9.05 0.22
N VAL A 105 -3.29 9.45 -1.03
CA VAL A 105 -3.29 8.58 -2.21
C VAL A 105 -2.27 9.10 -3.21
N ILE A 106 -1.23 8.31 -3.47
CA ILE A 106 -0.01 8.78 -4.14
C ILE A 106 0.16 8.06 -5.49
N GLY A 107 0.45 8.85 -6.53
CA GLY A 107 0.78 8.36 -7.87
C GLY A 107 -0.37 7.62 -8.56
N GLY A 108 0.01 6.62 -9.35
CA GLY A 108 -0.88 5.83 -10.20
C GLY A 108 -1.04 6.40 -11.61
N VAL A 109 -2.01 5.85 -12.33
CA VAL A 109 -2.28 6.21 -13.73
C VAL A 109 -3.74 6.62 -13.94
N THR A 110 -3.96 7.60 -14.81
CA THR A 110 -5.30 8.04 -15.23
C THR A 110 -5.78 7.32 -16.48
N ASN A 111 -6.95 7.74 -16.98
CA ASN A 111 -7.41 7.40 -18.33
C ASN A 111 -6.31 7.73 -19.37
N ASN A 112 -6.23 6.92 -20.43
CA ASN A 112 -5.18 6.96 -21.47
C ASN A 112 -3.76 6.65 -20.97
N ASN A 113 -3.61 5.93 -19.85
CA ASN A 113 -2.31 5.51 -19.29
C ASN A 113 -1.36 6.66 -18.95
N LYS A 114 -1.87 7.87 -18.69
CA LYS A 114 -1.06 8.98 -18.22
C LYS A 114 -0.65 8.74 -16.77
N VAL A 115 0.66 8.69 -16.52
CA VAL A 115 1.25 8.59 -15.17
C VAL A 115 1.00 9.89 -14.40
N LEU A 116 0.60 9.77 -13.14
CA LEU A 116 0.44 10.89 -12.22
C LEU A 116 1.69 11.07 -11.38
N ALA A 117 2.28 12.27 -11.43
CA ALA A 117 3.32 12.70 -10.50
C ALA A 117 2.72 13.27 -9.18
N CYS A 118 1.41 13.50 -9.13
CA CYS A 118 0.73 14.10 -7.98
C CYS A 118 0.13 13.06 -7.03
N GLY A 119 0.06 13.42 -5.75
CA GLY A 119 -0.77 12.77 -4.75
C GLY A 119 -2.01 13.59 -4.43
N GLU A 120 -2.93 13.01 -3.67
CA GLU A 120 -4.07 13.71 -3.07
C GLU A 120 -4.17 13.35 -1.59
N GLU A 121 -4.47 14.33 -0.74
CA GLU A 121 -4.74 14.12 0.68
C GLU A 121 -6.22 14.38 0.99
N TYR A 122 -6.84 13.47 1.73
CA TYR A 122 -8.18 13.61 2.27
C TYR A 122 -8.09 14.05 3.73
N ASP A 123 -8.62 15.24 3.99
CA ASP A 123 -8.79 15.78 5.34
C ASP A 123 -10.09 15.21 5.93
N LEU A 124 -9.98 14.40 6.98
CA LEU A 124 -11.12 13.72 7.61
C LEU A 124 -12.08 14.71 8.29
N GLU A 125 -11.57 15.83 8.82
CA GLU A 125 -12.37 16.85 9.51
C GLU A 125 -13.11 17.72 8.49
N ARG A 126 -12.40 18.21 7.48
CA ARG A 126 -12.98 19.04 6.42
C ARG A 126 -13.79 18.25 5.40
N ARG A 127 -13.61 16.93 5.36
CA ARG A 127 -14.19 16.02 4.37
C ARG A 127 -13.94 16.51 2.95
N SER A 128 -12.68 16.80 2.63
CA SER A 128 -12.28 17.35 1.34
C SER A 128 -10.92 16.83 0.89
N TRP A 129 -10.76 16.68 -0.42
CA TRP A 129 -9.49 16.31 -1.04
C TRP A 129 -8.69 17.53 -1.48
N ARG A 130 -7.37 17.52 -1.27
CA ARG A 130 -6.43 18.49 -1.82
C ARG A 130 -5.37 17.79 -2.66
N VAL A 131 -5.12 18.31 -3.86
CA VAL A 131 -4.04 17.85 -4.74
C VAL A 131 -2.69 18.35 -4.20
N ILE A 132 -1.70 17.46 -4.24
CA ILE A 132 -0.29 17.76 -3.96
C ILE A 132 0.49 17.38 -5.21
N ASP A 133 0.86 18.39 -5.99
CA ASP A 133 1.64 18.18 -7.20
C ASP A 133 3.01 17.56 -6.86
N ASN A 134 3.61 16.81 -7.78
CA ASN A 134 4.95 16.21 -7.65
C ASN A 134 5.20 15.27 -6.45
N MET A 135 4.17 14.92 -5.68
CA MET A 135 4.30 14.03 -4.52
C MET A 135 4.86 12.62 -4.85
N SER A 136 4.73 12.15 -6.08
CA SER A 136 5.32 10.88 -6.55
C SER A 136 6.45 11.05 -7.55
N GLU A 137 6.93 12.28 -7.75
CA GLU A 137 8.08 12.55 -8.61
C GLU A 137 9.33 11.84 -8.07
N GLY A 138 10.02 11.06 -8.92
CA GLY A 138 11.17 10.26 -8.50
C GLY A 138 10.81 8.96 -7.77
N LEU A 139 9.54 8.55 -7.76
CA LEU A 139 9.12 7.17 -7.47
C LEU A 139 8.81 6.39 -8.75
N ASP A 140 9.31 6.88 -9.89
CA ASP A 140 9.02 6.39 -11.24
C ASP A 140 9.54 4.97 -11.44
N GLY A 141 8.69 4.04 -11.04
CA GLY A 141 8.89 2.65 -11.30
C GLY A 141 8.77 2.31 -12.79
N MET A 142 9.58 1.39 -13.30
CA MET A 142 9.31 0.79 -14.62
C MET A 142 7.93 0.11 -14.61
N ALA A 143 7.15 0.35 -15.67
CA ALA A 143 5.96 -0.42 -16.03
C ALA A 143 4.78 -0.43 -15.03
N GLY A 144 4.44 0.70 -14.43
CA GLY A 144 3.09 0.89 -13.85
C GLY A 144 2.79 0.11 -12.57
N ALA A 145 3.82 -0.32 -11.81
CA ALA A 145 3.59 -0.81 -10.46
C ALA A 145 3.26 0.36 -9.50
N PRO A 146 2.37 0.16 -8.52
CA PRO A 146 2.07 1.18 -7.52
C PRO A 146 3.30 1.50 -6.67
N PRO A 147 3.52 2.78 -6.28
CA PRO A 147 4.67 3.16 -5.46
C PRO A 147 4.64 2.43 -4.11
N LEU A 148 5.68 1.68 -3.77
CA LEU A 148 5.73 0.94 -2.50
C LEU A 148 5.99 1.91 -1.34
N ILE A 149 4.93 2.35 -0.67
CA ILE A 149 5.00 3.34 0.42
C ILE A 149 4.64 2.75 1.78
N ALA A 150 5.19 3.35 2.83
CA ALA A 150 4.85 3.07 4.22
C ALA A 150 5.03 4.33 5.08
N ALA A 151 4.16 4.52 6.08
CA ALA A 151 4.29 5.61 7.04
C ALA A 151 4.66 5.07 8.41
N VAL A 152 5.72 5.61 9.01
CA VAL A 152 6.21 5.26 10.36
C VAL A 152 6.49 6.57 11.10
N ASN A 153 6.01 6.70 12.33
CA ASN A 153 6.19 7.90 13.16
C ASN A 153 5.85 9.21 12.41
N ASN A 154 4.75 9.17 11.67
CA ASN A 154 4.27 10.28 10.86
C ASN A 154 5.26 10.75 9.76
N GLN A 155 6.24 9.94 9.39
CA GLN A 155 7.11 10.16 8.24
C GLN A 155 6.76 9.15 7.15
N LEU A 156 6.82 9.61 5.90
CA LEU A 156 6.49 8.80 4.74
C LEU A 156 7.78 8.29 4.09
N TYR A 157 7.82 6.99 3.83
CA TYR A 157 8.92 6.30 3.20
C TYR A 157 8.44 5.58 1.94
N ALA A 158 9.35 5.42 0.99
CA ALA A 158 9.13 4.65 -0.21
C ALA A 158 10.30 3.68 -0.45
N ALA A 159 9.97 2.48 -0.92
CA ALA A 159 10.91 1.54 -1.48
C ALA A 159 10.91 1.74 -3.01
N ASP A 160 11.96 2.36 -3.51
CA ASP A 160 12.22 2.46 -4.94
C ASP A 160 12.87 1.16 -5.41
N TYR A 161 12.14 0.40 -6.23
CA TYR A 161 12.59 -0.89 -6.73
C TYR A 161 13.58 -0.78 -7.90
N SER A 162 13.54 0.31 -8.67
CA SER A 162 14.40 0.52 -9.84
C SER A 162 15.84 0.73 -9.38
N ASP A 163 16.04 1.69 -8.48
CA ASP A 163 17.36 2.02 -7.93
C ASP A 163 17.71 1.25 -6.65
N LYS A 164 16.76 0.44 -6.16
CA LYS A 164 16.84 -0.31 -4.89
C LYS A 164 17.08 0.62 -3.70
N ASP A 165 16.47 1.80 -3.75
CA ASP A 165 16.64 2.86 -2.76
C ASP A 165 15.50 2.85 -1.74
N VAL A 166 15.83 3.23 -0.52
CA VAL A 166 14.87 3.65 0.49
C VAL A 166 14.84 5.17 0.48
N LYS A 167 13.69 5.74 0.17
CA LYS A 167 13.49 7.19 0.13
C LYS A 167 12.57 7.63 1.27
N ARG A 168 12.81 8.83 1.79
CA ARG A 168 11.91 9.51 2.73
C ARG A 168 11.37 10.78 2.08
N TYR A 169 10.09 11.03 2.27
CA TYR A 169 9.45 12.23 1.78
C TYR A 169 9.73 13.43 2.70
N ASP A 170 10.30 14.48 2.14
CA ASP A 170 10.44 15.79 2.77
C ASP A 170 9.17 16.61 2.54
N LYS A 171 8.34 16.69 3.57
CA LYS A 171 7.05 17.38 3.52
C LYS A 171 7.18 18.89 3.29
N LEU A 172 8.28 19.51 3.73
CA LEU A 172 8.47 20.96 3.62
C LEU A 172 8.81 21.35 2.19
N ASN A 173 9.62 20.52 1.53
CA ASN A 173 10.11 20.80 0.18
C ASN A 173 9.40 20.00 -0.92
N ASN A 174 8.41 19.16 -0.56
CA ASN A 174 7.66 18.33 -1.50
C ASN A 174 8.58 17.51 -2.42
N ARG A 175 9.53 16.79 -1.82
CA ARG A 175 10.52 15.99 -2.57
C ARG A 175 10.90 14.72 -1.82
N TRP A 176 11.37 13.72 -2.57
CA TRP A 176 11.94 12.50 -2.00
C TRP A 176 13.44 12.63 -1.78
N ILE A 177 13.90 12.21 -0.61
CA ILE A 177 15.32 12.16 -0.23
C ILE A 177 15.73 10.69 -0.09
N THR A 178 16.71 10.26 -0.87
CA THR A 178 17.30 8.92 -0.73
C THR A 178 18.06 8.81 0.59
N LEU A 179 17.71 7.79 1.39
CA LEU A 179 18.35 7.50 2.67
C LEU A 179 19.45 6.43 2.56
N GLY A 180 19.31 5.52 1.59
CA GLY A 180 20.25 4.43 1.34
C GLY A 180 19.59 3.29 0.57
N LYS A 181 20.15 2.07 0.67
CA LYS A 181 19.70 0.92 -0.11
C LYS A 181 18.70 0.03 0.63
N LEU A 182 17.83 -0.63 -0.14
CA LEU A 182 17.05 -1.79 0.29
C LEU A 182 17.99 -3.00 0.53
N PRO A 183 17.57 -4.02 1.29
CA PRO A 183 18.36 -5.23 1.48
C PRO A 183 18.68 -5.89 0.12
N GLU A 184 19.97 -6.13 -0.16
CA GLU A 184 20.46 -6.64 -1.46
C GLU A 184 19.76 -7.93 -1.91
N GLN A 185 19.43 -8.80 -0.95
CA GLN A 185 18.85 -10.13 -1.21
C GLN A 185 17.34 -10.10 -1.48
N CYS A 186 16.65 -8.97 -1.27
CA CYS A 186 15.21 -8.88 -1.51
C CYS A 186 14.83 -8.61 -2.97
N VAL A 187 15.80 -8.41 -3.87
CA VAL A 187 15.52 -7.90 -5.22
C VAL A 187 15.50 -9.01 -6.26
N SER A 188 14.30 -9.33 -6.75
CA SER A 188 14.12 -10.11 -7.98
C SER A 188 14.33 -9.21 -9.20
N ASN A 189 14.89 -9.74 -10.29
CA ASN A 189 15.18 -8.99 -11.51
C ASN A 189 13.91 -8.40 -12.19
N ASP A 190 12.72 -8.86 -11.80
CA ASP A 190 11.47 -8.54 -12.50
C ASP A 190 10.51 -7.67 -11.68
N SER A 191 10.96 -6.92 -10.67
CA SER A 191 10.14 -5.91 -9.95
C SER A 191 8.87 -6.42 -9.23
N TRP A 192 8.67 -7.74 -9.15
CA TRP A 192 7.52 -8.38 -8.53
C TRP A 192 7.97 -9.27 -7.35
N GLY A 193 7.33 -9.10 -6.19
CA GLY A 193 7.52 -9.95 -5.00
C GLY A 193 8.21 -9.29 -3.82
N ILE A 194 8.33 -7.95 -3.81
CA ILE A 194 8.69 -7.18 -2.62
C ILE A 194 7.41 -6.60 -2.02
N ALA A 195 7.26 -6.75 -0.71
CA ALA A 195 6.27 -6.04 0.08
C ALA A 195 6.96 -5.07 1.03
N PHE A 196 6.47 -3.84 1.10
CA PHE A 196 6.97 -2.79 1.96
C PHE A 196 5.84 -2.27 2.83
N ARG A 197 5.97 -2.37 4.15
CA ARG A 197 4.91 -2.03 5.11
C ARG A 197 5.50 -1.45 6.39
N ALA A 198 4.68 -0.68 7.10
CA ALA A 198 4.98 -0.27 8.47
C ALA A 198 4.49 -1.34 9.47
N CYS A 199 5.21 -1.50 10.58
CA CYS A 199 4.81 -2.30 11.72
C CYS A 199 5.31 -1.61 12.99
N GLY A 200 4.41 -0.94 13.71
CA GLY A 200 4.80 -0.10 14.85
C GLY A 200 5.77 1.01 14.44
N ASP A 201 6.95 1.01 15.07
CA ASP A 201 8.05 1.95 14.81
C ASP A 201 9.02 1.49 13.71
N ARG A 202 8.72 0.39 13.02
CA ARG A 202 9.60 -0.25 12.04
C ARG A 202 9.04 -0.21 10.63
N LEU A 203 9.94 -0.08 9.68
CA LEU A 203 9.72 -0.47 8.30
C LEU A 203 10.04 -1.95 8.13
N ILE A 204 9.17 -2.67 7.44
CA ILE A 204 9.30 -4.07 7.11
C ILE A 204 9.41 -4.22 5.60
N VAL A 205 10.46 -4.90 5.15
CA VAL A 205 10.63 -5.35 3.77
C VAL A 205 10.52 -6.86 3.76
N ILE A 206 9.59 -7.40 2.98
CA ILE A 206 9.51 -8.82 2.71
C ILE A 206 9.85 -9.04 1.25
N GLY A 207 10.82 -9.89 0.98
CA GLY A 207 11.26 -10.27 -0.35
C GLY A 207 12.20 -11.46 -0.24
N GLY A 208 12.95 -11.75 -1.28
CA GLY A 208 14.06 -12.70 -1.13
C GLY A 208 14.54 -13.30 -2.44
N PRO A 209 15.73 -13.90 -2.43
CA PRO A 209 16.37 -14.37 -3.64
C PRO A 209 15.62 -15.58 -4.19
N ARG A 210 15.53 -15.63 -5.52
CA ARG A 210 14.91 -16.75 -6.23
C ARG A 210 15.89 -17.38 -7.20
N THR A 211 15.80 -18.70 -7.28
CA THR A 211 16.42 -19.50 -8.33
C THR A 211 15.33 -20.31 -9.02
N TYR A 212 15.66 -20.91 -10.18
CA TYR A 212 14.73 -21.78 -10.92
C TYR A 212 14.26 -23.02 -10.13
N THR A 213 14.95 -23.38 -9.05
CA THR A 213 14.68 -24.58 -8.23
C THR A 213 13.93 -24.27 -6.92
N GLY A 214 13.72 -23.00 -6.59
CA GLY A 214 13.02 -22.57 -5.37
C GLY A 214 13.36 -21.13 -4.97
N GLY A 215 12.62 -20.59 -4.00
CA GLY A 215 12.86 -19.26 -3.45
C GLY A 215 13.00 -19.30 -1.94
N THR A 216 13.58 -18.23 -1.40
CA THR A 216 13.50 -17.96 0.03
C THR A 216 12.71 -16.68 0.26
N ILE A 217 11.83 -16.69 1.24
CA ILE A 217 11.16 -15.48 1.75
C ILE A 217 11.93 -15.03 2.97
N GLU A 218 12.34 -13.78 2.97
CA GLU A 218 13.09 -13.10 4.01
C GLU A 218 12.31 -11.87 4.45
N ILE A 219 12.28 -11.67 5.76
CA ILE A 219 11.65 -10.52 6.40
C ILE A 219 12.78 -9.69 7.00
N HIS A 220 12.94 -8.48 6.52
CA HIS A 220 13.88 -7.51 7.06
C HIS A 220 13.12 -6.39 7.76
N SER A 221 13.67 -5.89 8.86
CA SER A 221 13.12 -4.75 9.59
C SER A 221 14.17 -3.69 9.84
N TRP A 222 13.75 -2.43 9.84
CA TRP A 222 14.59 -1.29 10.16
C TRP A 222 13.76 -0.26 10.92
N ILE A 223 14.30 0.25 12.04
CA ILE A 223 13.74 1.42 12.73
C ILE A 223 14.37 2.65 12.07
N PRO A 224 13.59 3.60 11.54
CA PRO A 224 14.12 4.80 10.91
C PRO A 224 14.75 5.82 11.90
N ASP A 225 15.82 5.44 12.59
CA ASP A 225 16.51 6.24 13.61
C ASP A 225 17.88 6.80 13.15
N GLN A 226 18.54 6.13 12.21
CA GLN A 226 19.88 6.47 11.73
C GLN A 226 20.02 6.32 10.20
N GLN A 227 21.00 7.01 9.61
CA GLN A 227 21.38 6.87 8.20
C GLN A 227 22.82 6.35 8.10
N PRO A 228 23.11 5.39 7.20
CA PRO A 228 22.21 4.71 6.25
C PRO A 228 21.25 3.70 6.93
N PRO A 229 20.23 3.18 6.24
CA PRO A 229 19.31 2.17 6.77
C PRO A 229 20.02 0.91 7.29
N GLY A 230 19.76 0.56 8.56
CA GLY A 230 20.26 -0.64 9.22
C GLY A 230 19.25 -1.78 9.20
N TRP A 231 19.18 -2.52 8.10
CA TRP A 231 18.25 -3.63 7.92
C TRP A 231 18.66 -4.87 8.72
N ASN A 232 17.77 -5.34 9.60
CA ASN A 232 17.93 -6.56 10.39
C ASN A 232 17.07 -7.69 9.82
N LEU A 233 17.66 -8.87 9.58
CA LEU A 233 16.92 -10.07 9.21
C LEU A 233 16.11 -10.57 10.41
N VAL A 234 14.79 -10.56 10.30
CA VAL A 234 13.85 -11.01 11.32
C VAL A 234 13.54 -12.48 11.17
N ALA A 235 13.27 -12.93 9.94
CA ALA A 235 12.88 -14.30 9.66
C ALA A 235 13.24 -14.71 8.23
N LYS A 236 13.45 -16.01 8.03
CA LYS A 236 13.78 -16.61 6.75
C LYS A 236 13.05 -17.95 6.59
N ARG A 237 12.39 -18.18 5.46
CA ARG A 237 11.68 -19.43 5.16
C ARG A 237 11.75 -19.81 3.69
N SER A 238 12.13 -21.06 3.40
CA SER A 238 12.08 -21.60 2.04
C SER A 238 10.64 -21.73 1.55
N SER A 239 10.37 -21.24 0.34
CA SER A 239 9.05 -21.30 -0.28
C SER A 239 9.18 -21.60 -1.77
N LYS A 240 8.29 -22.47 -2.27
CA LYS A 240 8.11 -22.69 -3.70
C LYS A 240 7.11 -21.70 -4.33
N SER A 241 6.42 -20.90 -3.50
CA SER A 241 5.30 -20.05 -3.90
C SER A 241 5.65 -18.56 -3.84
N PHE A 242 4.97 -17.77 -4.67
CA PHE A 242 5.11 -16.31 -4.73
C PHE A 242 4.35 -15.61 -3.60
N VAL A 243 4.90 -14.53 -3.03
CA VAL A 243 4.18 -13.67 -2.08
C VAL A 243 3.29 -12.74 -2.89
N TYR A 244 2.01 -13.08 -3.01
CA TYR A 244 1.05 -12.31 -3.80
C TYR A 244 0.57 -11.04 -3.09
N ASN A 245 0.59 -11.04 -1.77
CA ASN A 245 0.09 -9.93 -0.96
C ASN A 245 0.65 -10.05 0.47
N LEU A 246 0.78 -8.90 1.13
CA LEU A 246 1.10 -8.76 2.54
C LEU A 246 0.18 -7.72 3.19
N ALA A 247 -0.49 -8.16 4.25
CA ALA A 247 -1.05 -7.28 5.27
C ALA A 247 -0.34 -7.55 6.60
N VAL A 248 -0.07 -6.48 7.33
CA VAL A 248 0.42 -6.55 8.71
C VAL A 248 -0.77 -6.27 9.61
N MET A 249 -1.09 -7.23 10.48
CA MET A 249 -2.03 -7.03 11.58
C MET A 249 -1.22 -6.90 12.86
N GLY A 250 -1.55 -5.90 13.67
CA GLY A 250 -1.01 -5.73 15.01
C GLY A 250 -2.17 -5.54 15.98
N CYS A 251 -2.02 -6.09 17.18
CA CYS A 251 -2.83 -5.76 18.34
C CYS A 251 -2.17 -4.65 19.16
#